data_AF-A0A832ENB0-F1
#
_entry.id   AF-A0A832ENB0-F1
#
_cell.length_a   1.000
_cell.length_b   1.000
_cell.length_c   1.000
_cell.angle_alpha   90.00
_cell.angle_beta   90.00
_cell.angle_gamma   90.00
#
_symmetry.space_group_name_H-M   'P 1'
#
loop_
_entity.id
_entity.type
_entity.pdbx_description
1 polymer ?
#
loop_
_entity_poly.entity_id
_entity_poly.type
_entity_poly.pdbx_seq_one_letter_code
_entity_poly.pdbx_strand_id
1 'polypeptide(L)'
;MTYTQKRVLVNRIILTLSTLSAVIGLGFLLWILSILILNGVEAINWNIFKFEGAPPGYEENGLRHALIGQLILVGTATLIGVPAGILAGTYLSEYGQLSKLAETIRDISDIMMSAPSIV
;
A
#
# COMPACT_ATOMS: atom_id res chain seq x y z
N MET A 1 -9.78 -43.82 -1.41
CA MET A 1 -9.64 -42.40 -1.78
C MET A 1 -8.43 -42.27 -2.70
N THR A 2 -8.63 -41.95 -3.97
CA THR A 2 -7.53 -41.82 -4.96
C THR A 2 -6.66 -40.59 -4.64
N TYR A 3 -5.39 -40.58 -5.09
CA TYR A 3 -4.46 -39.47 -4.86
C TYR A 3 -5.04 -38.11 -5.30
N THR A 4 -5.81 -38.10 -6.39
CA THR A 4 -6.52 -36.91 -6.90
C THR A 4 -7.59 -36.41 -5.92
N GLN A 5 -8.38 -37.31 -5.31
CA GLN A 5 -9.41 -36.93 -4.33
C GLN A 5 -8.80 -36.29 -3.07
N LYS A 6 -7.64 -36.78 -2.62
CA LYS A 6 -6.88 -36.17 -1.51
C LYS A 6 -6.42 -34.75 -1.85
N ARG A 7 -5.89 -34.52 -3.05
CA ARG A 7 -5.45 -33.18 -3.50
C ARG A 7 -6.59 -32.19 -3.60
N VAL A 8 -7.75 -32.61 -4.12
CA VAL A 8 -8.94 -31.75 -4.23
C VAL A 8 -9.47 -31.36 -2.85
N LEU A 9 -9.49 -32.29 -1.89
CA LEU A 9 -9.91 -32.01 -0.52
C LEU A 9 -8.97 -31.00 0.17
N VAL A 10 -7.66 -31.22 0.08
CA VAL A 10 -6.65 -30.31 0.64
C VAL A 10 -6.75 -28.93 0.00
N ASN A 11 -6.87 -28.85 -1.32
CA ASN A 11 -7.03 -27.58 -2.03
C ASN A 11 -8.29 -26.83 -1.57
N ARG A 12 -9.42 -27.53 -1.43
CA ARG A 12 -10.67 -26.92 -0.94
C ARG A 12 -10.50 -26.38 0.49
N ILE A 13 -9.88 -27.14 1.39
CA ILE A 13 -9.61 -26.70 2.77
C ILE A 13 -8.74 -25.43 2.76
N ILE A 14 -7.62 -25.45 2.04
CA ILE A 14 -6.68 -24.31 1.98
C ILE A 14 -7.38 -23.08 1.40
N LEU A 15 -8.12 -23.22 0.31
CA LEU A 15 -8.85 -22.10 -0.30
C LEU A 15 -9.90 -21.53 0.66
N THR A 16 -10.67 -22.38 1.35
CA THR A 16 -11.65 -21.90 2.33
C THR A 16 -11.00 -21.15 3.49
N LEU A 17 -9.90 -21.67 4.04
CA LEU A 17 -9.16 -21.01 5.12
C LEU A 17 -8.54 -19.68 4.67
N SER A 18 -7.96 -19.65 3.47
CA SER A 18 -7.34 -18.44 2.90
C SER A 18 -8.39 -17.35 2.64
N THR A 19 -9.53 -17.73 2.06
CA THR A 19 -10.64 -16.80 1.83
C THR A 19 -11.24 -16.30 3.15
N LEU A 20 -11.43 -17.17 4.14
CA LEU A 20 -11.91 -16.75 5.47
C LEU A 20 -10.93 -15.77 6.14
N SER A 21 -9.64 -16.07 6.09
CA SER A 21 -8.59 -15.17 6.60
C SER A 21 -8.65 -13.80 5.92
N ALA A 22 -8.75 -13.77 4.59
CA ALA A 22 -8.88 -12.54 3.82
C ALA A 22 -10.15 -11.75 4.18
N VAL A 23 -11.30 -12.44 4.32
CA VAL A 23 -12.58 -11.81 4.71
C VAL A 23 -12.50 -11.21 6.11
N ILE A 24 -11.85 -11.89 7.06
CA ILE A 24 -11.65 -11.36 8.41
C ILE A 24 -10.79 -10.10 8.34
N GLY A 25 -9.67 -10.13 7.62
CA GLY A 25 -8.81 -8.96 7.43
C GLY A 25 -9.53 -7.78 6.77
N LEU A 26 -10.29 -8.04 5.71
CA LEU A 26 -11.12 -7.03 5.04
C LEU A 26 -12.21 -6.50 5.98
N GLY A 27 -12.79 -7.35 6.84
CA GLY A 27 -13.74 -6.94 7.87
C GLY A 27 -13.14 -5.92 8.84
N PHE A 28 -11.92 -6.16 9.34
CA PHE A 28 -11.20 -5.20 10.17
C PHE A 28 -10.85 -3.91 9.41
N LEU A 29 -10.41 -4.02 8.16
CA LEU A 29 -10.12 -2.86 7.32
C LEU A 29 -11.37 -1.98 7.16
N LEU A 30 -12.50 -2.57 6.79
CA LEU A 30 -13.76 -1.85 6.65
C LEU A 30 -14.22 -1.25 7.99
N TRP A 31 -14.01 -1.95 9.10
CA TRP A 31 -14.33 -1.43 10.41
C TRP A 31 -13.49 -0.19 10.76
N ILE A 32 -12.17 -0.25 10.60
CA ILE A 32 -11.27 0.87 10.90
C ILE A 32 -11.56 2.04 9.95
N LEU A 33 -11.78 1.79 8.67
CA LEU A 33 -12.17 2.84 7.71
C LEU A 33 -13.52 3.48 8.08
N SER A 34 -14.48 2.69 8.56
CA SER A 34 -15.77 3.24 9.01
C SER A 34 -15.60 4.14 10.22
N ILE A 35 -14.84 3.72 11.23
CA ILE A 35 -14.51 4.56 12.40
C ILE A 35 -13.78 5.83 11.96
N LEU A 36 -12.79 5.71 11.06
CA LEU A 36 -12.02 6.84 10.53
C LEU A 36 -12.93 7.87 9.86
N ILE A 37 -13.87 7.42 9.02
CA ILE A 37 -14.80 8.33 8.33
C ILE A 37 -15.74 8.99 9.33
N LEU A 38 -16.37 8.20 10.21
CA LEU A 38 -17.35 8.72 11.17
C LEU A 38 -16.75 9.78 12.10
N ASN A 39 -15.55 9.53 12.64
CA ASN A 39 -14.86 10.49 13.51
C ASN A 39 -14.12 11.58 12.71
N GLY A 40 -13.75 11.28 11.47
CA GLY A 40 -12.97 12.19 10.63
C GLY A 40 -13.81 13.30 10.02
N VAL A 41 -15.06 13.02 9.63
CA VAL A 41 -15.94 14.00 8.97
C VAL A 41 -16.22 15.22 9.88
N GLU A 42 -16.44 15.01 11.17
CA GLU A 42 -16.64 16.10 12.14
C GLU A 42 -15.39 16.98 12.29
N ALA A 43 -14.20 16.41 12.04
CA ALA A 43 -12.93 17.13 12.10
C ALA A 43 -12.61 17.91 10.81
N ILE A 44 -13.37 17.73 9.71
CA ILE A 44 -13.15 18.44 8.45
C ILE A 44 -13.63 19.87 8.55
N ASN A 45 -12.70 20.80 8.75
CA ASN A 45 -12.96 22.23 8.73
C ASN A 45 -11.71 22.99 8.24
N TRP A 46 -11.82 24.32 8.13
CA TRP A 46 -10.75 25.17 7.61
C TRP A 46 -9.49 25.21 8.51
N ASN A 47 -9.60 24.81 9.78
CA ASN A 47 -8.48 24.79 10.72
C ASN A 47 -7.40 23.78 10.31
N ILE A 48 -7.78 22.71 9.60
CA ILE A 48 -6.87 21.70 9.04
C ILE A 48 -5.73 22.34 8.24
N PHE A 49 -6.04 23.37 7.44
CA PHE A 49 -5.06 24.02 6.56
C PHE A 49 -4.37 25.21 7.23
N LYS A 50 -5.02 25.84 8.20
CA LYS A 50 -4.55 27.08 8.83
C LYS A 50 -3.59 26.79 9.99
N PHE A 51 -3.95 25.85 10.84
CA PHE A 51 -3.27 25.59 12.11
C PHE A 51 -2.37 24.35 12.06
N GLU A 52 -1.44 24.34 12.99
CA GLU A 52 -0.49 23.24 13.19
C GLU A 52 -1.11 22.17 14.09
N GLY A 53 -0.51 20.98 14.10
CA GLY A 53 -0.94 19.90 14.99
C GLY A 53 -0.72 20.33 16.45
N ALA A 54 -1.80 20.56 17.18
CA ALA A 54 -1.76 20.91 18.59
C ALA A 54 -2.11 19.70 19.47
N PRO A 55 -1.65 19.67 20.74
CA PRO A 55 -2.07 18.64 21.68
C PRO A 55 -3.60 18.60 21.85
N PRO A 56 -4.17 17.48 22.31
CA PRO A 56 -5.60 17.39 22.60
C PRO A 56 -6.05 18.46 23.60
N GLY A 57 -7.17 19.12 23.34
CA GLY A 57 -7.76 20.14 24.22
C GLY A 57 -7.44 21.61 23.86
N TYR A 58 -6.64 21.85 22.82
CA TYR A 58 -6.44 23.19 22.27
C TYR A 58 -7.50 23.49 21.19
N GLU A 59 -8.09 24.68 21.22
CA GLU A 59 -9.11 25.10 20.23
C GLU A 59 -8.54 25.27 18.82
N GLU A 60 -7.30 25.74 18.72
CA GLU A 60 -6.58 25.89 17.45
C GLU A 60 -5.76 24.64 17.14
N ASN A 61 -6.38 23.68 16.44
CA ASN A 61 -5.73 22.45 16.02
C ASN A 61 -5.95 22.21 14.51
N GLY A 62 -4.89 21.78 13.80
CA GLY A 62 -4.94 21.50 12.38
C GLY A 62 -3.87 20.48 11.93
N LEU A 63 -3.71 20.31 10.62
CA LEU A 63 -2.80 19.33 10.02
C LEU A 63 -1.84 20.00 9.01
N ARG A 64 -1.62 21.31 9.10
CA ARG A 64 -0.87 22.07 8.09
C ARG A 64 0.50 21.47 7.78
N HIS A 65 1.31 21.19 8.80
CA HIS A 65 2.65 20.59 8.61
C HIS A 65 2.61 19.17 8.06
N ALA A 66 1.61 18.37 8.46
CA ALA A 66 1.45 17.01 7.94
C ALA A 66 1.11 17.03 6.44
N LEU A 67 0.19 17.89 6.04
CA LEU A 67 -0.23 18.05 4.64
C LEU A 67 0.89 18.59 3.76
N ILE A 68 1.55 19.68 4.18
CA ILE A 68 2.67 20.26 3.43
C ILE A 68 3.83 19.26 3.36
N GLY A 69 4.15 18.59 4.47
CA GLY A 69 5.18 17.56 4.53
C GLY A 69 4.90 16.41 3.57
N GLN A 70 3.67 15.90 3.52
CA GLN A 70 3.26 14.86 2.56
C GLN A 70 3.37 15.34 1.12
N LEU A 71 2.96 16.56 0.80
CA LEU A 71 3.08 17.10 -0.56
C LEU A 71 4.54 17.22 -1.00
N ILE A 72 5.43 17.71 -0.13
CA ILE A 72 6.86 17.81 -0.43
C ILE A 72 7.46 16.41 -0.60
N LEU A 73 7.14 15.48 0.31
CA LEU A 73 7.66 14.11 0.27
C LEU A 73 7.21 13.38 -0.99
N VAL A 74 5.91 13.35 -1.27
CA VAL A 74 5.36 12.68 -2.46
C VAL A 74 5.82 13.39 -3.73
N GLY A 75 5.83 14.73 -3.74
CA GLY A 75 6.27 15.51 -4.89
C GLY A 75 7.73 15.22 -5.26
N THR A 76 8.64 15.25 -4.29
CA THR A 76 10.06 14.95 -4.52
C THR A 76 10.30 13.48 -4.87
N ALA A 77 9.64 12.55 -4.18
CA ALA A 77 9.72 11.13 -4.49
C ALA A 77 9.21 10.83 -5.92
N THR A 78 8.13 11.47 -6.34
CA THR A 78 7.57 11.31 -7.69
C THR A 78 8.49 11.90 -8.75
N LEU A 79 9.01 13.11 -8.54
CA LEU A 79 9.88 13.80 -9.48
C LEU A 79 11.16 13.02 -9.80
N ILE A 80 11.67 12.24 -8.85
CA ILE A 80 12.90 11.46 -9.03
C ILE A 80 12.56 10.01 -9.40
N GLY A 81 11.67 9.38 -8.63
CA GLY A 81 11.35 7.95 -8.75
C GLY A 81 10.59 7.60 -10.01
N VAL A 82 9.63 8.43 -10.46
CA VAL A 82 8.83 8.12 -11.64
C VAL A 82 9.65 8.17 -12.93
N PRO A 83 10.43 9.23 -13.22
CA PRO A 83 11.26 9.23 -14.43
C PRO A 83 12.29 8.10 -14.44
N ALA A 84 12.96 7.85 -13.31
CA ALA A 84 13.93 6.76 -13.20
C ALA A 84 13.26 5.37 -13.41
N GLY A 85 12.09 5.16 -12.81
CA GLY A 85 11.32 3.93 -12.96
C GLY A 85 10.82 3.72 -14.39
N ILE A 86 10.34 4.77 -15.06
CA ILE A 86 9.93 4.71 -16.47
C ILE A 86 11.13 4.33 -17.35
N LEU A 87 12.27 5.02 -17.20
CA LEU A 87 13.48 4.76 -18.00
C LEU A 87 13.97 3.31 -17.81
N ALA A 88 14.05 2.85 -16.57
CA ALA A 88 14.43 1.47 -16.26
C ALA A 88 13.43 0.46 -16.83
N GLY A 89 12.14 0.72 -16.70
CA GLY A 89 11.07 -0.11 -17.27
C GLY A 89 11.14 -0.19 -18.79
N THR A 90 11.33 0.94 -19.48
CA THR A 90 11.50 0.97 -20.94
C THR A 90 12.75 0.22 -21.39
N TYR A 91 13.88 0.38 -20.70
CA TYR A 91 15.12 -0.34 -21.02
C TYR A 91 14.93 -1.86 -20.87
N LEU A 92 14.30 -2.32 -19.79
CA LEU A 92 14.02 -3.74 -19.57
C LEU A 92 13.02 -4.29 -20.60
N SER A 93 12.05 -3.49 -21.04
CA SER A 93 11.07 -3.88 -22.05
C SER A 93 11.70 -4.04 -23.45
N GLU A 94 12.62 -3.16 -23.83
CA GLU A 94 13.22 -3.17 -25.17
C GLU A 94 14.46 -4.06 -25.26
N TYR A 95 15.34 -4.03 -24.26
CA TYR A 95 16.67 -4.66 -24.32
C TYR A 95 16.82 -5.84 -23.33
N GLY A 96 15.82 -6.14 -22.51
CA GLY A 96 15.93 -7.11 -21.42
C GLY A 96 15.81 -8.59 -21.81
N GLN A 97 15.47 -8.93 -23.06
CA GLN A 97 15.10 -10.31 -23.45
C GLN A 97 16.20 -11.38 -23.29
N LEU A 98 17.49 -11.00 -23.33
CA LEU A 98 18.62 -11.96 -23.31
C LEU A 98 19.68 -11.66 -22.24
N SER A 99 19.41 -10.71 -21.35
CA SER A 99 20.39 -10.24 -20.36
C SER A 99 20.12 -10.80 -18.97
N LYS A 100 21.08 -11.55 -18.40
CA LYS A 100 21.04 -11.99 -16.99
C LYS A 100 20.87 -10.82 -16.02
N LEU A 101 21.37 -9.64 -16.39
CA LEU A 101 21.23 -8.42 -15.59
C LEU A 101 19.78 -7.92 -15.58
N ALA A 102 19.04 -8.07 -16.68
CA ALA A 102 17.62 -7.71 -16.73
C ALA A 102 16.74 -8.65 -15.90
N GLU A 103 17.08 -9.93 -15.84
CA GLU A 103 16.43 -10.91 -14.97
C GLU A 103 16.65 -10.55 -13.48
N THR A 104 17.89 -10.26 -13.08
CA THR A 104 18.19 -9.84 -11.69
C THR A 104 17.47 -8.54 -11.30
N ILE A 105 17.43 -7.54 -12.17
CA ILE A 105 16.71 -6.29 -11.87
C ILE A 105 15.21 -6.54 -11.72
N ARG A 106 14.63 -7.45 -12.52
CA ARG A 106 13.22 -7.81 -12.42
C ARG A 106 12.91 -8.53 -11.11
N ASP A 107 13.74 -9.49 -10.72
CA ASP A 107 13.58 -10.21 -9.46
C ASP A 107 13.65 -9.27 -8.25
N ILE A 108 14.62 -8.35 -8.24
CA ILE A 108 14.73 -7.33 -7.18
C ILE A 108 13.50 -6.44 -7.17
N SER A 109 13.02 -6.01 -8.34
CA SER A 109 11.83 -5.16 -8.45
C SER A 109 10.57 -5.88 -7.94
N ASP A 110 10.42 -7.17 -8.27
CA ASP A 110 9.29 -8.00 -7.80
C ASP A 110 9.35 -8.21 -6.29
N ILE A 111 10.54 -8.41 -5.71
CA ILE A 111 10.72 -8.49 -4.26
C ILE A 111 10.35 -7.16 -3.60
N MET A 112 10.84 -6.04 -4.13
CA MET A 112 10.53 -4.70 -3.61
C MET A 112 9.03 -4.39 -3.68
N MET A 113 8.33 -4.86 -4.71
CA MET A 113 6.87 -4.73 -4.80
C MET A 113 6.10 -5.70 -3.89
N SER A 114 6.65 -6.89 -3.65
CA SER A 114 6.01 -7.91 -2.80
C SER A 114 6.21 -7.69 -1.31
N ALA A 115 7.23 -6.90 -0.93
CA ALA A 115 7.56 -6.63 0.45
C ALA A 115 6.36 -6.00 1.17
N PRO A 116 5.81 -6.66 2.21
CA PRO A 116 4.72 -6.09 2.98
C PRO A 116 5.18 -4.78 3.61
N SER A 117 4.37 -3.71 3.52
CA SER A 117 4.63 -2.48 4.27
C SER A 117 4.36 -2.65 5.77
N ILE A 118 3.67 -3.74 6.15
CA ILE A 118 3.32 -4.15 7.51
C ILE A 118 3.77 -5.62 7.65
N VAL A 119 4.83 -5.87 8.44
CA VAL A 119 5.34 -7.22 8.76
C VAL A 119 4.69 -7.74 10.03
#